data_AF-A0A0C9VM40-F1
#
_entry.id   AF-A0A0C9VM40-F1
#
_cell.length_a   1.000
_cell.length_b   1.000
_cell.length_c   1.000
_cell.angle_alpha   90.00
_cell.angle_beta   90.00
_cell.angle_gamma   90.00
#
_symmetry.space_group_name_H-M   'P 1'
#
loop_
_entity.id
_entity.type
_entity.pdbx_description
1 polymer ?
#
loop_
_entity_poly.entity_id
_entity_poly.type
_entity_poly.pdbx_seq_one_letter_code
_entity_poly.pdbx_strand_id
1 'polypeptide(L)'
;MEGDLGVTIIGWCSDAGGDSRAISPLANNSGLLGSSACPDILDAATKAAEIVKWFSSHSRVARILNQEQLKLGEKVLALIWAVITRWTSHYLSATRLLAVSKALRAAVITRSEELELAAGSRSENKQKARESILEESNEDEDHLEPLAIAANLTQASNTRMDHILLTLANLYQIYFFEESLDDEVRYSIIASLEKRWAKADQDIFILAVFFNPYIRAGFFNTAHHPCTIAGILFKKNCCLAVHGATVDYYKGDKEFSDDMMNLEPLYESSPAEGIDLNMVSLWE
;
A
#
# COMPACT_ATOMS: atom_id res chain seq x y z
N MET A 1 -9.91 -20.78 25.04
CA MET A 1 -9.95 -20.89 23.56
C MET A 1 -9.26 -22.15 23.06
N GLU A 2 -7.95 -22.35 23.23
CA GLU A 2 -7.29 -23.63 22.84
C GLU A 2 -7.84 -24.85 23.59
N GLY A 3 -7.97 -24.74 24.93
CA GLY A 3 -8.52 -25.81 25.76
C GLY A 3 -10.01 -26.10 25.53
N ASP A 4 -10.77 -25.09 25.06
CA ASP A 4 -12.20 -25.23 24.76
C ASP A 4 -12.44 -25.84 23.38
N LEU A 5 -11.50 -25.64 22.45
CA LEU A 5 -11.58 -26.13 21.07
C LEU A 5 -10.74 -27.40 20.83
N GLY A 6 -9.90 -27.80 21.79
CA GLY A 6 -9.00 -28.96 21.64
C GLY A 6 -7.96 -28.78 20.54
N VAL A 7 -7.58 -27.55 20.19
CA VAL A 7 -6.62 -27.23 19.12
C VAL A 7 -5.40 -26.49 19.67
N THR A 8 -4.27 -26.68 19.00
CA THR A 8 -3.04 -25.90 19.22
C THR A 8 -2.96 -24.80 18.17
N ILE A 9 -2.89 -23.54 18.60
CA ILE A 9 -2.73 -22.39 17.71
C ILE A 9 -1.26 -22.35 17.27
N ILE A 10 -1.05 -22.54 15.97
CA ILE A 10 0.28 -22.48 15.34
C ILE A 10 0.59 -21.08 14.76
N GLY A 11 -0.41 -20.19 14.73
CA GLY A 11 -0.29 -18.80 14.30
C GLY A 11 -1.66 -18.10 14.29
N TRP A 12 -1.66 -16.77 14.46
CA TRP A 12 -2.88 -15.94 14.42
C TRP A 12 -2.57 -14.57 13.81
N CYS A 13 -3.48 -14.03 13.00
CA CYS A 13 -3.43 -12.64 12.49
C CYS A 13 -4.62 -11.84 13.05
N SER A 14 -4.36 -10.70 13.71
CA SER A 14 -5.39 -9.86 14.35
C SER A 14 -5.25 -8.40 13.96
N ASP A 15 -6.36 -7.70 13.79
CA ASP A 15 -6.46 -6.26 13.54
C ASP A 15 -6.76 -5.43 14.82
N ALA A 16 -6.99 -6.07 15.96
CA ALA A 16 -7.46 -5.40 17.18
C ALA A 16 -6.33 -5.05 18.18
N GLY A 17 -6.43 -3.85 18.78
CA GLY A 17 -5.38 -3.17 19.53
C GLY A 17 -5.00 -3.70 20.92
N GLY A 18 -4.04 -3.00 21.54
CA GLY A 18 -3.62 -3.14 22.95
C GLY A 18 -2.59 -4.24 23.18
N ASP A 19 -3.07 -5.46 23.38
CA ASP A 19 -2.25 -6.62 23.77
C ASP A 19 -1.58 -7.31 22.57
N SER A 20 -2.06 -7.02 21.36
CA SER A 20 -1.54 -7.53 20.07
C SER A 20 -0.22 -6.88 19.63
N ARG A 21 0.30 -5.87 20.36
CA ARG A 21 1.52 -5.13 19.97
C ARG A 21 2.81 -5.95 20.04
N ALA A 22 2.80 -7.08 20.74
CA ALA A 22 3.97 -7.95 20.83
C ALA A 22 4.19 -8.80 19.58
N ILE A 23 3.18 -8.98 18.71
CA ILE A 23 3.23 -10.00 17.66
C ILE A 23 2.57 -9.48 16.37
N SER A 24 3.43 -9.06 15.42
CA SER A 24 3.20 -8.61 14.04
C SER A 24 2.68 -7.18 13.79
N PRO A 25 3.46 -6.29 13.12
CA PRO A 25 3.10 -4.88 12.91
C PRO A 25 2.78 -4.48 11.45
N LEU A 26 2.75 -5.41 10.49
CA LEU A 26 2.77 -5.03 9.06
C LEU A 26 1.43 -4.50 8.53
N ALA A 27 0.29 -5.04 8.99
CA ALA A 27 -1.01 -4.76 8.36
C ALA A 27 -1.70 -3.48 8.87
N ASN A 28 -1.42 -3.02 10.11
CA ASN A 28 -2.28 -2.02 10.77
C ASN A 28 -1.58 -0.91 11.56
N ASN A 29 -0.26 -0.79 11.52
CA ASN A 29 0.37 0.40 12.10
C ASN A 29 0.40 1.55 11.09
N SER A 30 -0.60 2.41 11.25
CA SER A 30 -0.76 3.79 10.75
C SER A 30 0.41 4.75 11.05
N GLY A 31 1.60 4.23 11.35
CA GLY A 31 2.80 4.96 11.73
C GLY A 31 3.86 5.04 10.63
N LEU A 32 3.47 5.02 9.33
CA LEU A 32 4.40 5.49 8.28
C LEU A 32 4.77 6.96 8.55
N LEU A 33 3.84 7.69 9.17
CA LEU A 33 4.03 8.99 9.78
C LEU A 33 3.86 8.86 11.30
N GLY A 34 4.83 8.23 11.98
CA GLY A 34 5.29 8.88 13.21
C GLY A 34 5.66 10.32 12.83
N SER A 35 5.59 11.27 13.76
CA SER A 35 5.81 12.72 13.56
C SER A 35 7.19 13.14 12.99
N SER A 36 7.87 12.23 12.30
CA SER A 36 9.21 12.26 11.75
C SER A 36 9.28 11.83 10.27
N ALA A 37 8.16 11.60 9.57
CA ALA A 37 8.18 11.42 8.11
C ALA A 37 7.85 12.75 7.41
N CYS A 38 8.51 12.93 6.26
CA CYS A 38 8.83 14.19 5.59
C CYS A 38 7.80 15.33 5.77
N PRO A 39 8.26 16.52 6.20
CA PRO A 39 7.41 17.70 6.35
C PRO A 39 6.59 18.03 5.10
N ASP A 40 7.14 17.82 3.90
CA ASP A 40 6.56 18.33 2.66
C ASP A 40 5.36 17.52 2.18
N ILE A 41 5.44 16.18 2.16
CA ILE A 41 4.28 15.32 1.86
C ILE A 41 3.20 15.47 2.93
N LEU A 42 3.60 15.59 4.20
CA LEU A 42 2.65 15.80 5.29
C LEU A 42 1.97 17.17 5.18
N ASP A 43 2.69 18.20 4.77
CA ASP A 43 2.17 19.54 4.53
C ASP A 43 1.23 19.56 3.32
N ALA A 44 1.59 18.93 2.20
CA ALA A 44 0.73 18.77 1.03
C ALA A 44 -0.58 18.01 1.38
N ALA A 45 -0.47 16.87 2.07
CA ALA A 45 -1.63 16.11 2.52
C ALA A 45 -2.50 16.89 3.52
N THR A 46 -1.88 17.70 4.39
CA THR A 46 -2.59 18.57 5.34
C THR A 46 -3.33 19.69 4.61
N LYS A 47 -2.68 20.36 3.64
CA LYS A 47 -3.28 21.39 2.77
C LYS A 47 -4.45 20.82 1.98
N ALA A 48 -4.27 19.66 1.36
CA ALA A 48 -5.34 18.97 0.63
C ALA A 48 -6.52 18.64 1.56
N ALA A 49 -6.26 18.13 2.76
CA ALA A 49 -7.30 17.85 3.75
C ALA A 49 -8.05 19.12 4.20
N GLU A 50 -7.36 20.25 4.34
CA GLU A 50 -7.97 21.54 4.65
C GLU A 50 -8.90 22.03 3.53
N ILE A 51 -8.47 21.91 2.27
CA ILE A 51 -9.29 22.26 1.09
C ILE A 51 -10.54 21.40 1.06
N VAL A 52 -10.40 20.08 1.18
CA VAL A 52 -11.52 19.13 1.19
C VAL A 52 -12.48 19.46 2.34
N LYS A 53 -11.96 19.70 3.55
CA LYS A 53 -12.77 20.10 4.70
C LYS A 53 -13.54 21.38 4.44
N TRP A 54 -12.90 22.38 3.86
CA TRP A 54 -13.53 23.68 3.59
C TRP A 54 -14.74 23.55 2.66
N PHE A 55 -14.53 22.92 1.50
CA PHE A 55 -15.56 22.74 0.48
C PHE A 55 -16.66 21.79 0.92
N SER A 56 -16.36 20.82 1.78
CA SER A 56 -17.35 19.85 2.27
C SER A 56 -18.19 20.39 3.44
N SER A 57 -17.65 21.31 4.24
CA SER A 57 -18.34 21.80 5.46
C SER A 57 -19.33 22.93 5.19
N HIS A 58 -19.26 23.59 4.03
CA HIS A 58 -20.09 24.75 3.71
C HIS A 58 -20.98 24.45 2.51
N SER A 59 -22.28 24.23 2.74
CA SER A 59 -23.25 23.87 1.69
C SER A 59 -23.27 24.87 0.52
N ARG A 60 -23.08 26.17 0.82
CA ARG A 60 -22.99 27.23 -0.21
C ARG A 60 -21.73 27.10 -1.06
N VAL A 61 -20.59 26.78 -0.46
CA VAL A 61 -19.29 26.60 -1.14
C VAL A 61 -19.30 25.30 -1.96
N ALA A 62 -19.82 24.21 -1.40
CA ALA A 62 -20.04 22.95 -2.10
C ALA A 62 -20.90 23.16 -3.36
N ARG A 63 -21.99 23.94 -3.23
CA ARG A 63 -22.85 24.27 -4.36
C ARG A 63 -22.12 25.05 -5.46
N ILE A 64 -21.25 26.00 -5.08
CA ILE A 64 -20.44 26.75 -6.05
C ILE A 64 -19.54 25.77 -6.83
N LEU A 65 -18.81 24.89 -6.14
CA LEU A 65 -17.96 23.88 -6.78
C LEU A 65 -18.76 22.96 -7.70
N ASN A 66 -19.92 22.47 -7.27
CA ASN A 66 -20.78 21.60 -8.09
C ASN A 66 -21.27 22.31 -9.36
N GLN A 67 -21.59 23.61 -9.28
CA GLN A 67 -21.99 24.39 -10.44
C GLN A 67 -20.85 24.59 -11.44
N GLU A 68 -19.62 24.78 -10.96
CA GLU A 68 -18.46 24.90 -11.85
C GLU A 68 -18.09 23.56 -12.49
N GLN A 69 -18.19 22.43 -11.77
CA GLN A 69 -18.06 21.09 -12.37
C GLN A 69 -19.07 20.87 -13.50
N LEU A 70 -20.35 21.20 -13.27
CA LEU A 70 -21.39 21.09 -14.29
C LEU A 70 -21.14 21.98 -15.51
N LYS A 71 -20.61 23.20 -15.31
CA LYS A 71 -20.26 24.11 -16.42
C LYS A 71 -19.13 23.58 -17.29
N LEU A 72 -18.20 22.84 -16.70
CA LEU A 72 -17.12 22.16 -17.44
C LEU A 72 -17.60 20.89 -18.16
N GLY A 73 -18.90 20.54 -18.06
CA GLY A 73 -19.45 19.33 -18.64
C GLY A 73 -19.10 18.07 -17.85
N GLU A 74 -18.58 18.22 -16.63
CA GLU A 74 -18.15 17.11 -15.79
C GLU A 74 -19.32 16.60 -14.93
N LYS A 75 -19.28 15.30 -14.61
CA LYS A 75 -20.16 14.74 -13.58
C LYS A 75 -19.76 15.36 -12.24
N VAL A 76 -20.73 15.79 -11.44
CA VAL A 76 -20.45 16.32 -10.09
C VAL A 76 -19.83 15.23 -9.23
N LEU A 77 -18.58 15.43 -8.84
CA LEU A 77 -17.84 14.58 -7.93
C LEU A 77 -17.86 15.19 -6.52
N ALA A 78 -18.24 14.37 -5.54
CA ALA A 78 -18.10 14.72 -4.13
C ALA A 78 -16.63 14.60 -3.70
N LEU A 79 -16.17 15.50 -2.83
CA LEU A 79 -14.84 15.40 -2.21
C LEU A 79 -14.82 14.29 -1.16
N ILE A 80 -13.67 13.65 -0.97
CA ILE A 80 -13.49 12.53 -0.04
C ILE A 80 -12.68 13.02 1.15
N TRP A 81 -13.20 12.80 2.36
CA TRP A 81 -12.46 13.13 3.59
C TRP A 81 -11.45 12.02 3.90
N ALA A 82 -10.16 12.36 3.88
CA ALA A 82 -9.13 11.42 4.23
C ALA A 82 -9.16 11.10 5.74
N VAL A 83 -9.18 9.81 6.06
CA VAL A 83 -8.95 9.35 7.44
C VAL A 83 -7.45 9.34 7.67
N ILE A 84 -6.98 10.08 8.67
CA ILE A 84 -5.55 10.28 8.98
C ILE A 84 -4.77 8.95 8.99
N THR A 85 -5.39 7.88 9.51
CA THR A 85 -4.74 6.58 9.71
C THR A 85 -4.72 5.66 8.49
N ARG A 86 -5.31 6.04 7.35
CA ARG A 86 -5.51 5.15 6.18
C ARG A 86 -4.99 5.78 4.88
N TRP A 87 -3.88 5.26 4.35
CA TRP A 87 -3.25 5.74 3.11
C TRP A 87 -4.18 5.72 1.91
N THR A 88 -5.02 4.69 1.77
CA THR A 88 -6.04 4.62 0.71
C THR A 88 -6.99 5.82 0.77
N SER A 89 -7.36 6.29 1.96
CA SER A 89 -8.23 7.46 2.10
C SER A 89 -7.54 8.77 1.70
N HIS A 90 -6.24 8.90 1.98
CA HIS A 90 -5.44 10.05 1.53
C HIS A 90 -5.25 10.06 0.01
N TYR A 91 -4.88 8.92 -0.58
CA TYR A 91 -4.80 8.77 -2.03
C TYR A 91 -6.13 9.08 -2.71
N LEU A 92 -7.24 8.46 -2.28
CA LEU A 92 -8.57 8.75 -2.83
C LEU A 92 -8.99 10.21 -2.67
N SER A 93 -8.60 10.85 -1.57
CA SER A 93 -8.82 12.28 -1.34
C SER A 93 -8.00 13.13 -2.32
N ALA A 94 -6.72 12.84 -2.51
CA ALA A 94 -5.82 13.54 -3.41
C ALA A 94 -6.24 13.38 -4.89
N THR A 95 -6.43 12.15 -5.36
CA THR A 95 -6.95 11.85 -6.71
C THR A 95 -8.29 12.54 -6.96
N ARG A 96 -9.19 12.55 -5.97
CA ARG A 96 -10.47 13.25 -6.10
C ARG A 96 -10.28 14.76 -6.22
N LEU A 97 -9.36 15.34 -5.45
CA LEU A 97 -9.07 16.76 -5.48
C LEU A 97 -8.45 17.17 -6.83
N LEU A 98 -7.56 16.36 -7.39
CA LEU A 98 -6.97 16.55 -8.70
C LEU A 98 -8.03 16.44 -9.82
N ALA A 99 -8.93 15.46 -9.73
CA ALA A 99 -10.03 15.31 -10.68
C ALA A 99 -10.95 16.55 -10.73
N VAL A 100 -11.15 17.23 -9.60
CA VAL A 100 -11.96 18.46 -9.53
C VAL A 100 -11.14 19.75 -9.58
N SER A 101 -9.83 19.66 -9.79
CA SER A 101 -8.90 20.81 -9.70
C SER A 101 -9.26 21.94 -10.66
N LYS A 102 -9.67 21.60 -11.90
CA LYS A 102 -10.12 22.57 -12.91
C LYS A 102 -11.36 23.33 -12.43
N ALA A 103 -12.35 22.61 -11.89
CA ALA A 103 -13.56 23.20 -11.34
C ALA A 103 -13.28 24.04 -10.08
N LEU A 104 -12.35 23.60 -9.22
CA LEU A 104 -11.88 24.35 -8.05
C LEU A 104 -11.24 25.68 -8.46
N ARG A 105 -10.30 25.65 -9.43
CA ARG A 105 -9.66 26.86 -9.96
C ARG A 105 -10.69 27.80 -10.58
N ALA A 106 -11.61 27.27 -11.40
CA ALA A 106 -12.70 28.05 -11.98
C ALA A 106 -13.57 28.70 -10.90
N ALA A 107 -13.91 27.99 -9.83
CA ALA A 107 -14.69 28.53 -8.72
C ALA A 107 -13.96 29.66 -7.99
N VAL A 108 -12.65 29.49 -7.73
CA VAL A 108 -11.82 30.49 -7.06
C VAL A 108 -11.69 31.76 -7.90
N ILE A 109 -11.51 31.62 -9.22
CA ILE A 109 -11.33 32.75 -10.14
C ILE A 109 -12.66 33.48 -10.40
N THR A 110 -13.72 32.74 -10.73
CA THR A 110 -14.98 33.33 -11.20
C THR A 110 -15.92 33.77 -10.08
N ARG A 111 -15.80 33.17 -8.89
CA ARG A 111 -16.70 33.41 -7.76
C ARG A 111 -15.96 33.71 -6.45
N SER A 112 -14.82 34.36 -6.58
CA SER A 112 -13.97 34.86 -5.50
C SER A 112 -14.77 35.55 -4.38
N GLU A 113 -15.59 36.54 -4.73
CA GLU A 113 -16.39 37.32 -3.77
C GLU A 113 -17.43 36.46 -3.03
N GLU A 114 -18.11 35.54 -3.73
CA GLU A 114 -19.09 34.66 -3.09
C GLU A 114 -18.43 33.66 -2.13
N LEU A 115 -17.24 33.16 -2.48
CA LEU A 115 -16.44 32.31 -1.61
C LEU A 115 -15.94 33.07 -0.39
N GLU A 116 -15.51 34.32 -0.55
CA GLU A 116 -15.07 35.18 0.55
C GLU A 116 -16.21 35.49 1.53
N LEU A 117 -17.40 35.82 1.01
CA LEU A 117 -18.62 36.05 1.77
C LEU A 117 -19.09 34.79 2.51
N ALA A 118 -19.05 33.63 1.85
CA ALA A 118 -19.39 32.34 2.49
C ALA A 118 -18.42 31.99 3.63
N ALA A 119 -17.23 32.59 3.64
CA ALA A 119 -16.16 32.24 4.55
C ALA A 119 -16.10 33.08 5.84
N GLY A 120 -16.94 34.11 6.00
CA GLY A 120 -17.12 34.85 7.26
C GLY A 120 -15.84 35.53 7.81
N SER A 121 -15.68 35.62 9.13
CA SER A 121 -14.59 36.39 9.79
C SER A 121 -13.20 35.71 9.84
N ARG A 122 -13.02 34.50 9.30
CA ARG A 122 -11.75 33.75 9.38
C ARG A 122 -10.86 33.90 8.14
N SER A 123 -10.44 35.12 7.76
CA SER A 123 -9.77 35.39 6.46
C SER A 123 -8.38 34.80 6.27
N GLU A 124 -7.60 34.59 7.33
CA GLU A 124 -6.21 34.11 7.23
C GLU A 124 -6.09 32.67 6.72
N ASN A 125 -6.95 31.75 7.15
CA ASN A 125 -6.97 30.38 6.62
C ASN A 125 -7.39 30.33 5.13
N LYS A 126 -7.98 31.41 4.60
CA LYS A 126 -8.53 31.48 3.24
C LYS A 126 -7.49 31.85 2.19
N GLN A 127 -6.52 32.68 2.55
CA GLN A 127 -5.45 33.08 1.65
C GLN A 127 -4.51 31.90 1.40
N LYS A 128 -4.19 31.14 2.46
CA LYS A 128 -3.45 29.86 2.34
C LYS A 128 -4.19 28.84 1.48
N ALA A 129 -5.49 28.63 1.68
CA ALA A 129 -6.26 27.71 0.85
C ALA A 129 -6.33 28.16 -0.63
N ARG A 130 -6.36 29.48 -0.89
CA ARG A 130 -6.30 30.04 -2.26
C ARG A 130 -4.95 29.78 -2.91
N GLU A 131 -3.87 30.08 -2.20
CA GLU A 131 -2.48 29.88 -2.64
C GLU A 131 -2.24 28.38 -2.93
N SER A 132 -2.67 27.49 -2.04
CA SER A 132 -2.56 26.04 -2.22
C SER A 132 -3.44 25.42 -3.31
N ILE A 133 -4.52 26.09 -3.76
CA ILE A 133 -5.34 25.61 -4.90
C ILE A 133 -4.74 26.04 -6.25
N LEU A 134 -3.97 27.13 -6.26
CA LEU A 134 -3.37 27.71 -7.46
C LEU A 134 -1.98 27.13 -7.74
N GLU A 135 -1.25 26.68 -6.73
CA GLU A 135 -0.03 25.89 -6.90
C GLU A 135 -0.40 24.50 -7.46
N GLU A 136 0.15 24.13 -8.62
CA GLU A 136 0.05 22.77 -9.15
C GLU A 136 0.85 21.82 -8.27
N SER A 137 0.20 20.89 -7.57
CA SER A 137 0.87 19.66 -7.13
C SER A 137 0.32 18.47 -7.92
N ASN A 138 0.72 18.40 -9.19
CA ASN A 138 0.48 17.19 -10.00
C ASN A 138 1.43 16.04 -9.60
N GLU A 139 2.48 16.33 -8.81
CA GLU A 139 3.55 15.39 -8.45
C GLU A 139 3.17 14.47 -7.27
N ASP A 140 2.22 14.88 -6.41
CA ASP A 140 1.88 14.11 -5.19
C ASP A 140 1.11 12.81 -5.47
N GLU A 141 0.38 12.72 -6.59
CA GLU A 141 -0.44 11.54 -6.92
C GLU A 141 0.44 10.33 -7.29
N ASP A 142 1.46 10.58 -8.12
CA ASP A 142 2.40 9.56 -8.61
C ASP A 142 3.15 8.89 -7.45
N HIS A 143 3.43 9.64 -6.38
CA HIS A 143 4.14 9.12 -5.21
C HIS A 143 3.24 8.43 -4.18
N LEU A 144 1.93 8.71 -4.16
CA LEU A 144 0.98 8.07 -3.23
C LEU A 144 0.32 6.82 -3.80
N GLU A 145 0.21 6.72 -5.13
CA GLU A 145 -0.40 5.59 -5.81
C GLU A 145 0.24 4.23 -5.42
N PRO A 146 1.58 4.06 -5.41
CA PRO A 146 2.18 2.78 -5.03
C PRO A 146 1.79 2.35 -3.62
N LEU A 147 1.75 3.29 -2.67
CA LEU A 147 1.34 3.02 -1.29
C LEU A 147 -0.14 2.65 -1.19
N ALA A 148 -1.01 3.26 -2.00
CA ALA A 148 -2.42 2.94 -2.04
C ALA A 148 -2.68 1.54 -2.62
N ILE A 149 -1.98 1.18 -3.70
CA ILE A 149 -2.02 -0.16 -4.29
C ILE A 149 -1.56 -1.19 -3.25
N ALA A 150 -0.43 -0.94 -2.60
CA ALA A 150 0.10 -1.82 -1.56
C ALA A 150 -0.86 -1.99 -0.37
N ALA A 151 -1.49 -0.90 0.09
CA ALA A 151 -2.49 -0.96 1.16
C ALA A 151 -3.70 -1.80 0.76
N ASN A 152 -4.21 -1.61 -0.47
CA ASN A 152 -5.33 -2.40 -0.98
C ASN A 152 -4.95 -3.88 -1.13
N LEU A 153 -3.77 -4.18 -1.66
CA LEU A 153 -3.31 -5.56 -1.82
C LEU A 153 -3.10 -6.26 -0.49
N THR A 154 -2.60 -5.55 0.53
CA THR A 154 -2.35 -6.14 1.86
C THR A 154 -3.61 -6.31 2.70
N GLN A 155 -4.71 -5.67 2.31
CA GLN A 155 -6.02 -5.75 2.96
C GLN A 155 -7.02 -6.66 2.23
N ALA A 156 -6.64 -7.21 1.07
CA ALA A 156 -7.52 -8.09 0.31
C ALA A 156 -7.78 -9.40 1.08
N SER A 157 -8.97 -9.97 0.90
CA SER A 157 -9.35 -11.21 1.59
C SER A 157 -8.53 -12.43 1.13
N ASN A 158 -7.92 -12.34 -0.04
CA ASN A 158 -7.05 -13.36 -0.63
C ASN A 158 -5.56 -13.01 -0.54
N THR A 159 -5.19 -12.02 0.28
CA THR A 159 -3.78 -11.67 0.50
C THR A 159 -3.05 -12.84 1.14
N ARG A 160 -1.98 -13.29 0.47
CA ARG A 160 -1.06 -14.30 0.97
C ARG A 160 0.24 -13.66 1.44
N MET A 161 1.05 -14.42 2.17
CA MET A 161 2.32 -13.93 2.72
C MET A 161 3.34 -13.58 1.63
N ASP A 162 3.35 -14.31 0.52
CA ASP A 162 4.19 -13.98 -0.64
C ASP A 162 3.79 -12.63 -1.26
N HIS A 163 2.48 -12.36 -1.39
CA HIS A 163 1.99 -11.05 -1.85
C HIS A 163 2.50 -9.91 -0.95
N ILE A 164 2.54 -10.10 0.37
CA ILE A 164 3.02 -9.09 1.32
C ILE A 164 4.51 -8.76 1.10
N LEU A 165 5.37 -9.78 1.02
CA LEU A 165 6.81 -9.56 0.84
C LEU A 165 7.12 -8.97 -0.54
N LEU A 166 6.50 -9.47 -1.60
CA LEU A 166 6.68 -8.95 -2.95
C LEU A 166 6.21 -7.49 -3.06
N THR A 167 5.12 -7.14 -2.39
CA THR A 167 4.65 -5.75 -2.32
C THR A 167 5.65 -4.86 -1.60
N LEU A 168 6.18 -5.32 -0.46
CA LEU A 168 7.17 -4.56 0.30
C LEU A 168 8.46 -4.35 -0.52
N ALA A 169 8.92 -5.39 -1.22
CA ALA A 169 10.07 -5.33 -2.11
C ALA A 169 9.83 -4.39 -3.30
N ASN A 170 8.64 -4.45 -3.91
CA ASN A 170 8.26 -3.57 -5.01
C ASN A 170 8.20 -2.10 -4.57
N LEU A 171 7.59 -1.80 -3.41
CA LEU A 171 7.61 -0.45 -2.84
C LEU A 171 9.04 0.03 -2.61
N TYR A 172 9.90 -0.81 -2.03
CA TYR A 172 11.30 -0.47 -1.82
C TYR A 172 11.96 -0.12 -3.15
N GLN A 173 11.79 -0.93 -4.19
CA GLN A 173 12.37 -0.65 -5.51
C GLN A 173 11.85 0.65 -6.11
N ILE A 174 10.54 0.87 -6.11
CA ILE A 174 9.92 2.10 -6.63
C ILE A 174 10.57 3.32 -5.97
N TYR A 175 10.53 3.40 -4.65
CA TYR A 175 11.04 4.59 -3.95
C TYR A 175 12.57 4.69 -3.96
N PHE A 176 13.29 3.57 -3.99
CA PHE A 176 14.75 3.58 -4.00
C PHE A 176 15.30 4.16 -5.31
N PHE A 177 14.65 3.83 -6.44
CA PHE A 177 15.04 4.30 -7.77
C PHE A 177 14.29 5.56 -8.21
N GLU A 178 13.34 6.07 -7.42
CA GLU A 178 12.63 7.30 -7.75
C GLU A 178 13.58 8.50 -7.60
N GLU A 179 13.87 9.17 -8.71
CA GLU A 179 14.77 10.33 -8.78
C GLU A 179 14.03 11.67 -8.65
N SER A 180 12.72 11.69 -8.91
CA SER A 180 11.91 12.90 -8.81
C SER A 180 11.55 13.26 -7.36
N LEU A 181 11.68 12.30 -6.45
CA LEU A 181 11.47 12.54 -5.01
C LEU A 181 12.68 13.21 -4.37
N ASP A 182 12.38 14.15 -3.48
CA ASP A 182 13.37 14.71 -2.58
C ASP A 182 14.08 13.61 -1.76
N ASP A 183 15.39 13.78 -1.56
CA ASP A 183 16.25 12.80 -0.91
C ASP A 183 15.81 12.50 0.52
N GLU A 184 15.34 13.50 1.27
CA GLU A 184 14.87 13.35 2.64
C GLU A 184 13.53 12.59 2.69
N VAL A 185 12.63 12.88 1.73
CA VAL A 185 11.39 12.11 1.53
C VAL A 185 11.70 10.64 1.25
N ARG A 186 12.52 10.39 0.23
CA ARG A 186 12.89 9.05 -0.21
C ARG A 186 13.53 8.25 0.92
N TYR A 187 14.50 8.83 1.62
CA TYR A 187 15.14 8.20 2.76
C TYR A 187 14.13 7.87 3.87
N SER A 188 13.20 8.78 4.16
CA SER A 188 12.17 8.57 5.19
C SER A 188 11.23 7.42 4.83
N ILE A 189 10.80 7.32 3.57
CA ILE A 189 9.95 6.22 3.09
C ILE A 189 10.71 4.89 3.21
N ILE A 190 11.93 4.82 2.69
CA ILE A 190 12.76 3.62 2.74
C ILE A 190 13.02 3.19 4.19
N ALA A 191 13.43 4.10 5.07
CA ALA A 191 13.65 3.81 6.48
C ALA A 191 12.38 3.30 7.19
N SER A 192 11.21 3.79 6.78
CA SER A 192 9.91 3.31 7.28
C SER A 192 9.61 1.88 6.83
N LEU A 193 9.87 1.55 5.56
CA LEU A 193 9.74 0.20 5.02
C LEU A 193 10.69 -0.77 5.71
N GLU A 194 11.97 -0.41 5.84
CA GLU A 194 12.99 -1.21 6.53
C GLU A 194 12.65 -1.44 8.00
N LYS A 195 12.21 -0.39 8.71
CA LYS A 195 11.78 -0.50 10.11
C LYS A 195 10.61 -1.47 10.28
N ARG A 196 9.68 -1.51 9.33
CA ARG A 196 8.57 -2.47 9.35
C ARG A 196 9.04 -3.88 9.05
N TRP A 197 9.90 -4.04 8.05
CA TRP A 197 10.53 -5.32 7.73
C TRP A 197 11.29 -5.90 8.92
N ALA A 198 12.07 -5.08 9.62
CA ALA A 198 12.85 -5.48 10.78
C ALA A 198 12.01 -6.00 11.97
N LYS A 199 10.72 -5.61 12.03
CA LYS A 199 9.80 -6.06 13.08
C LYS A 199 8.86 -7.18 12.63
N ALA A 200 8.90 -7.55 11.36
CA ALA A 200 8.10 -8.64 10.82
C ALA A 200 8.68 -10.00 11.24
N ASP A 201 7.86 -11.04 11.20
CA ASP A 201 8.36 -12.41 11.25
C ASP A 201 8.97 -12.76 9.88
N GLN A 202 10.19 -12.29 9.62
CA GLN A 202 10.82 -12.32 8.30
C GLN A 202 10.89 -13.74 7.72
N ASP A 203 11.14 -14.73 8.59
CA ASP A 203 11.26 -16.13 8.23
C ASP A 203 10.01 -16.60 7.44
N ILE A 204 8.81 -16.35 7.95
CA ILE A 204 7.58 -16.87 7.32
C ILE A 204 7.31 -16.22 5.96
N PHE A 205 7.64 -14.93 5.81
CA PHE A 205 7.50 -14.21 4.55
C PHE A 205 8.51 -14.69 3.50
N ILE A 206 9.76 -14.89 3.92
CA ILE A 206 10.82 -15.45 3.07
C ILE A 206 10.44 -16.83 2.58
N LEU A 207 9.93 -17.70 3.48
CA LEU A 207 9.48 -19.03 3.12
C LEU A 207 8.27 -19.01 2.18
N ALA A 208 7.32 -18.12 2.39
CA ALA A 208 6.16 -17.99 1.52
C ALA A 208 6.55 -17.62 0.08
N VAL A 209 7.47 -16.67 -0.10
CA VAL A 209 7.98 -16.32 -1.44
C VAL A 209 8.82 -17.46 -2.02
N PHE A 210 9.66 -18.11 -1.21
CA PHE A 210 10.46 -19.24 -1.67
C PHE A 210 9.57 -20.39 -2.18
N PHE A 211 8.53 -20.76 -1.44
CA PHE A 211 7.57 -21.80 -1.83
C PHE A 211 6.52 -21.34 -2.84
N ASN A 212 6.66 -20.17 -3.45
CA ASN A 212 5.87 -19.83 -4.62
C ASN A 212 6.51 -20.49 -5.85
N PRO A 213 5.85 -21.46 -6.52
CA PRO A 213 6.44 -22.24 -7.62
C PRO A 213 6.81 -21.40 -8.85
N TYR A 214 6.17 -20.23 -9.02
CA TYR A 214 6.46 -19.31 -10.13
C TYR A 214 7.66 -18.40 -9.86
N ILE A 215 8.12 -18.32 -8.61
CA ILE A 215 9.19 -17.41 -8.17
C ILE A 215 10.42 -18.20 -7.73
N ARG A 216 10.22 -19.18 -6.84
CA ARG A 216 11.27 -20.00 -6.23
C ARG A 216 12.41 -19.15 -5.69
N ALA A 217 13.63 -19.45 -6.14
CA ALA A 217 14.86 -18.76 -5.75
C ALA A 217 15.13 -17.47 -6.54
N GLY A 218 14.39 -17.18 -7.61
CA GLY A 218 14.74 -16.13 -8.58
C GLY A 218 14.82 -14.72 -7.99
N PHE A 219 14.07 -14.45 -6.93
CA PHE A 219 14.07 -13.15 -6.23
C PHE A 219 15.09 -13.04 -5.10
N PHE A 220 15.76 -14.15 -4.75
CA PHE A 220 16.80 -14.15 -3.72
C PHE A 220 18.16 -13.97 -4.39
N ASN A 221 19.04 -13.20 -3.74
CA ASN A 221 20.42 -13.08 -4.20
C ASN A 221 21.04 -14.49 -4.27
N THR A 222 21.57 -14.87 -5.43
CA THR A 222 22.14 -16.19 -5.72
C THR A 222 23.37 -16.51 -4.86
N ALA A 223 23.95 -15.51 -4.20
CA ALA A 223 24.97 -15.69 -3.17
C ALA A 223 24.41 -16.34 -1.88
N HIS A 224 23.09 -16.26 -1.63
CA HIS A 224 22.43 -16.97 -0.55
C HIS A 224 22.17 -18.42 -0.95
N HIS A 225 22.97 -19.32 -0.37
CA HIS A 225 22.90 -20.75 -0.60
C HIS A 225 21.52 -21.32 -0.19
N PRO A 226 21.03 -22.39 -0.83
CA PRO A 226 19.87 -23.17 -0.37
C PRO A 226 19.92 -23.55 1.12
N CYS A 227 21.14 -23.65 1.67
CA CYS A 227 21.38 -23.93 3.08
C CYS A 227 20.88 -22.83 4.02
N THR A 228 20.84 -21.56 3.60
CA THR A 228 20.31 -20.47 4.41
C THR A 228 18.80 -20.61 4.55
N ILE A 229 18.10 -20.91 3.45
CA ILE A 229 16.65 -21.15 3.45
C ILE A 229 16.30 -22.44 4.20
N ALA A 230 17.08 -23.51 4.00
CA ALA A 230 16.96 -24.73 4.81
C ALA A 230 17.21 -24.48 6.30
N GLY A 231 18.12 -23.55 6.64
CA GLY A 231 18.35 -23.12 8.02
C GLY A 231 17.14 -22.43 8.64
N ILE A 232 16.44 -21.59 7.86
CA ILE A 232 15.17 -20.96 8.26
C ILE A 232 14.09 -22.02 8.47
N LEU A 233 13.95 -22.96 7.54
CA LEU A 233 12.93 -24.02 7.58
C LEU A 233 13.08 -24.95 8.78
N PHE A 234 14.31 -25.37 9.05
CA PHE A 234 14.50 -26.54 9.90
C PHE A 234 15.08 -26.25 11.26
N LYS A 235 15.58 -25.02 11.53
CA LYS A 235 16.17 -24.45 12.77
C LYS A 235 17.12 -25.32 13.62
N LYS A 236 16.96 -26.65 13.68
CA LYS A 236 17.83 -27.75 14.13
C LYS A 236 17.32 -29.08 13.52
N ASN A 237 18.17 -29.80 12.79
CA ASN A 237 17.98 -31.18 12.28
C ASN A 237 16.99 -31.39 11.11
N CYS A 238 17.37 -30.92 9.92
CA CYS A 238 16.78 -31.41 8.68
C CYS A 238 17.39 -32.78 8.32
N CYS A 239 16.57 -33.78 7.96
CA CYS A 239 17.10 -35.02 7.41
C CYS A 239 17.63 -34.79 5.98
N LEU A 240 18.61 -35.61 5.55
CA LEU A 240 19.23 -35.50 4.22
C LEU A 240 18.22 -35.52 3.07
N ALA A 241 17.09 -36.24 3.24
CA ALA A 241 16.04 -36.32 2.24
C ALA A 241 15.35 -34.96 2.00
N VAL A 242 14.99 -34.26 3.08
CA VAL A 242 14.31 -32.97 2.98
C VAL A 242 15.27 -31.88 2.49
N HIS A 243 16.55 -31.95 2.87
CA HIS A 243 17.57 -31.11 2.26
C HIS A 243 17.70 -31.35 0.75
N GLY A 244 17.72 -32.63 0.32
CA GLY A 244 17.74 -33.01 -1.09
C GLY A 244 16.56 -32.40 -1.87
N ALA A 245 15.34 -32.60 -1.36
CA ALA A 245 14.12 -32.04 -1.96
C ALA A 245 14.15 -30.51 -2.01
N THR A 246 14.65 -29.84 -0.96
CA THR A 246 14.79 -28.36 -0.95
C THR A 246 15.75 -27.88 -2.04
N VAL A 247 16.85 -28.61 -2.28
CA VAL A 247 17.80 -28.28 -3.35
C VAL A 247 17.20 -28.55 -4.72
N ASP A 248 16.48 -29.66 -4.89
CA ASP A 248 15.80 -29.97 -6.15
C ASP A 248 14.74 -28.90 -6.46
N TYR A 249 13.93 -28.49 -5.48
CA TYR A 249 12.96 -27.42 -5.61
C TYR A 249 13.62 -26.07 -5.91
N TYR A 250 14.69 -25.72 -5.20
CA TYR A 250 15.46 -24.50 -5.46
C TYR A 250 15.92 -24.40 -6.93
N LYS A 251 16.31 -25.52 -7.52
CA LYS A 251 16.79 -25.61 -8.90
C LYS A 251 15.67 -25.75 -9.94
N GLY A 252 14.45 -26.09 -9.53
CA GLY A 252 13.39 -26.48 -10.45
C GLY A 252 13.67 -27.84 -11.11
N ASP A 253 14.32 -28.76 -10.39
CA ASP A 253 14.70 -30.07 -10.90
C ASP A 253 13.69 -31.16 -10.48
N LYS A 254 13.71 -32.29 -11.21
CA LYS A 254 12.93 -33.50 -10.92
C LYS A 254 11.42 -33.22 -10.83
N GLU A 255 10.77 -33.58 -9.72
CA GLU A 255 9.34 -33.39 -9.48
C GLU A 255 8.96 -31.91 -9.34
N PHE A 256 9.92 -31.02 -9.15
CA PHE A 256 9.71 -29.58 -9.02
C PHE A 256 10.01 -28.82 -10.31
N SER A 257 10.18 -29.48 -11.46
CA SER A 257 10.28 -28.78 -12.73
C SER A 257 8.94 -28.17 -13.13
N ASP A 258 8.99 -27.14 -13.98
CA ASP A 258 7.79 -26.40 -14.42
C ASP A 258 6.77 -27.34 -15.11
N ASP A 259 7.28 -28.27 -15.92
CA ASP A 259 6.50 -29.32 -16.59
C ASP A 259 5.82 -30.26 -15.57
N MET A 260 6.57 -30.72 -14.56
CA MET A 260 6.08 -31.69 -13.58
C MET A 260 5.09 -31.05 -12.60
N MET A 261 5.26 -29.76 -12.30
CA MET A 261 4.31 -28.97 -11.51
C MET A 261 3.15 -28.41 -12.34
N ASN A 262 3.12 -28.67 -13.66
CA ASN A 262 2.06 -28.23 -14.57
C ASN A 262 1.80 -26.71 -14.51
N LEU A 263 2.86 -25.90 -14.40
CA LEU A 263 2.72 -24.46 -14.13
C LEU A 263 2.12 -23.67 -15.30
N GLU A 264 2.47 -24.05 -16.53
CA GLU A 264 2.10 -23.32 -17.75
C GLU A 264 0.60 -23.41 -18.07
N PRO A 265 -0.04 -24.61 -18.09
CA PRO A 265 -1.49 -24.70 -18.32
C PRO A 265 -2.33 -24.01 -17.23
N LEU A 266 -1.83 -24.00 -15.98
CA LEU A 266 -2.51 -23.31 -14.88
C LEU A 266 -2.41 -21.79 -15.02
N TYR A 267 -1.26 -21.28 -15.47
CA TYR A 267 -1.11 -19.86 -15.77
C TYR A 267 -2.00 -19.43 -16.94
N GLU A 268 -2.08 -20.23 -18.01
CA GLU A 268 -2.92 -19.95 -19.19
C GLU A 268 -4.43 -20.11 -18.95
N SER A 269 -4.83 -20.92 -17.97
CA SER A 269 -6.25 -21.08 -17.59
C SER A 269 -6.78 -19.95 -16.69
N SER A 270 -5.89 -19.09 -16.19
CA SER A 270 -6.19 -18.00 -15.26
C SER A 270 -6.80 -16.71 -15.87
N PRO A 271 -6.57 -16.31 -17.14
CA PRO A 271 -6.87 -14.94 -17.55
C PRO A 271 -8.28 -14.80 -18.15
N ALA A 272 -9.27 -14.48 -17.31
CA ALA A 272 -10.44 -13.64 -17.69
C ALA A 272 -11.30 -13.17 -16.50
N GLU A 273 -11.42 -13.92 -15.40
CA GLU A 273 -12.51 -13.72 -14.42
C GLU A 273 -12.10 -13.14 -13.06
N GLY A 274 -10.84 -12.73 -12.88
CA GLY A 274 -10.37 -12.26 -11.57
C GLY A 274 -10.33 -13.36 -10.51
N ILE A 275 -10.22 -14.62 -10.96
CA ILE A 275 -10.05 -15.78 -10.09
C ILE A 275 -8.59 -15.84 -9.67
N ASP A 276 -8.36 -15.83 -8.36
CA ASP A 276 -7.01 -15.95 -7.79
C ASP A 276 -6.45 -17.35 -8.05
N LEU A 277 -5.15 -17.42 -8.38
CA LEU A 277 -4.51 -18.68 -8.71
C LEU A 277 -4.36 -19.50 -7.42
N ASN A 278 -5.05 -20.64 -7.36
CA ASN A 278 -4.96 -21.55 -6.23
C ASN A 278 -3.59 -22.25 -6.23
N MET A 279 -2.62 -21.63 -5.56
CA MET A 279 -1.30 -22.23 -5.41
C MET A 279 -1.29 -23.45 -4.50
N VAL A 280 -2.31 -23.66 -3.66
CA VAL A 280 -2.35 -24.84 -2.77
C VAL A 280 -2.54 -26.10 -3.61
N SER A 281 -3.40 -26.06 -4.64
CA SER A 281 -3.61 -27.20 -5.54
C SER A 281 -2.40 -27.56 -6.40
N LEU A 282 -1.36 -26.72 -6.46
CA LEU A 282 -0.08 -27.07 -7.11
C LEU A 282 0.74 -28.07 -6.29
N TRP A 283 0.43 -28.20 -5.00
CA TRP A 283 1.16 -29.04 -4.05
C TRP A 283 0.41 -30.33 -3.69
N GLU A 284 -0.79 -30.55 -4.23
CA GLU A 284 -1.62 -31.76 -4.06
C GLU A 284 -1.36 -32.80 -5.16
#